data_AF-A0A1J5ATC4-F1
#
_entry.id   AF-A0A1J5ATC4-F1
#
_cell.length_a   1.000
_cell.length_b   1.000
_cell.length_c   1.000
_cell.angle_alpha   90.00
_cell.angle_beta   90.00
_cell.angle_gamma   90.00
#
_symmetry.space_group_name_H-M   'P 1'
#
loop_
_entity.id
_entity.type
_entity.pdbx_description
1 polymer ?
#
loop_
_entity_poly.entity_id
_entity_poly.type
_entity_poly.pdbx_seq_one_letter_code
_entity_poly.pdbx_strand_id
1 'polypeptide(L)'
;MAEFNFKQIIYAGMVAIAAVDGEVDKRERKWVDKVFDHDFNMSGSERKEVLRIWEADKDGFTDKVVNELKQFPSFDQREAYKRICQFMLFRNDEYNMSIKARPKGIDPEKEQLNRYRERAEQMRAKLSF
;
A
#
# COMPACT_ATOMS: atom_id res chain seq x y z
N MET A 1 -20.74 -3.59 -8.68
CA MET A 1 -19.79 -4.64 -9.09
C MET A 1 -18.43 -4.18 -8.60
N ALA A 2 -17.68 -5.05 -7.92
CA ALA A 2 -16.35 -4.68 -7.42
C ALA A 2 -15.45 -4.28 -8.60
N GLU A 3 -14.78 -3.15 -8.50
CA GLU A 3 -13.85 -2.66 -9.51
C GLU A 3 -12.50 -3.37 -9.42
N PHE A 4 -12.21 -4.00 -8.29
CA PHE A 4 -10.98 -4.75 -8.06
C PHE A 4 -11.27 -6.21 -7.74
N ASN A 5 -10.48 -7.11 -8.32
CA ASN A 5 -10.37 -8.48 -7.82
C ASN A 5 -9.52 -8.52 -6.52
N PHE A 6 -9.51 -9.66 -5.82
CA PHE A 6 -8.82 -9.79 -4.52
C PHE A 6 -7.31 -9.48 -4.59
N LYS A 7 -6.63 -9.82 -5.70
CA LYS A 7 -5.21 -9.49 -5.88
C LYS A 7 -5.02 -8.01 -6.17
N GLN A 8 -5.86 -7.45 -7.02
CA GLN A 8 -5.84 -6.03 -7.38
C GLN A 8 -6.11 -5.15 -6.16
N ILE A 9 -7.02 -5.53 -5.25
CA ILE A 9 -7.31 -4.73 -4.06
C ILE A 9 -6.15 -4.74 -3.06
N ILE A 10 -5.42 -5.85 -2.93
CA ILE A 10 -4.19 -5.92 -2.12
C ILE A 10 -3.11 -5.00 -2.72
N TYR A 11 -2.89 -5.10 -4.04
CA TYR A 11 -1.94 -4.23 -4.73
C TYR A 11 -2.34 -2.76 -4.61
N ALA A 12 -3.61 -2.44 -4.81
CA ALA A 12 -4.16 -1.09 -4.65
C ALA A 12 -3.97 -0.57 -3.23
N GLY A 13 -4.15 -1.41 -2.20
CA GLY A 13 -3.87 -1.04 -0.82
C GLY A 13 -2.39 -0.74 -0.56
N MET A 14 -1.46 -1.52 -1.12
CA MET A 14 -0.04 -1.22 -1.03
C MET A 14 0.31 0.10 -1.74
N VAL A 15 -0.28 0.35 -2.92
CA VAL A 15 -0.15 1.62 -3.65
C VAL A 15 -0.73 2.79 -2.84
N ALA A 16 -1.87 2.61 -2.19
CA ALA A 16 -2.49 3.66 -1.37
C ALA A 16 -1.63 4.06 -0.16
N ILE A 17 -0.89 3.10 0.41
CA ILE A 17 0.09 3.38 1.47
C ILE A 17 1.32 4.09 0.89
N ALA A 18 1.86 3.59 -0.23
CA ALA A 18 3.01 4.20 -0.88
C ALA A 18 2.71 5.65 -1.31
N ALA A 19 1.51 5.91 -1.83
CA ALA A 19 1.03 7.21 -2.31
C ALA A 19 0.70 8.23 -1.21
N VAL A 20 1.31 8.12 -0.03
CA VAL A 20 0.91 8.93 1.13
C VAL A 20 1.13 10.44 0.90
N ASP A 21 2.08 10.79 0.04
CA ASP A 21 2.42 12.16 -0.38
C ASP A 21 1.70 12.59 -1.68
N GLY A 22 0.79 11.78 -2.21
CA GLY A 22 0.03 12.08 -3.43
C GLY A 22 0.76 11.69 -4.73
N GLU A 23 1.98 11.14 -4.63
CA GLU A 23 2.72 10.58 -5.75
C GLU A 23 3.19 9.17 -5.45
N VAL A 24 3.47 8.39 -6.50
CA VAL A 24 4.10 7.07 -6.34
C VAL A 24 5.29 7.07 -7.28
N ASP A 25 6.46 7.23 -6.70
CA ASP A 25 7.69 7.31 -7.45
C ASP A 25 8.07 5.94 -8.06
N LYS A 26 9.07 5.93 -8.95
CA LYS A 26 9.53 4.67 -9.58
C LYS A 26 10.10 3.67 -8.58
N ARG A 27 10.58 4.13 -7.42
CA ARG A 27 11.24 3.32 -6.40
C ARG A 27 10.19 2.64 -5.49
N GLU A 28 9.17 3.38 -5.11
CA GLU A 28 8.00 2.91 -4.39
C GLU A 28 7.24 1.87 -5.19
N ARG A 29 7.04 2.08 -6.51
CA ARG A 29 6.48 1.03 -7.37
C ARG A 29 7.31 -0.24 -7.33
N LYS A 30 8.64 -0.13 -7.43
CA LYS A 30 9.52 -1.30 -7.33
C LYS A 30 9.42 -2.00 -5.98
N TRP A 31 9.27 -1.26 -4.88
CA TRP A 31 9.09 -1.85 -3.56
C TRP A 31 7.75 -2.54 -3.42
N VAL A 32 6.66 -1.89 -3.87
CA VAL A 32 5.32 -2.47 -3.89
C VAL A 32 5.32 -3.75 -4.73
N ASP A 33 5.85 -3.69 -5.96
CA ASP A 33 5.97 -4.85 -6.83
C ASP A 33 6.78 -5.96 -6.18
N LYS A 34 7.94 -5.66 -5.57
CA LYS A 34 8.78 -6.66 -4.90
C LYS A 34 8.06 -7.37 -3.75
N VAL A 35 7.31 -6.64 -2.93
CA VAL A 35 6.57 -7.23 -1.80
C VAL A 35 5.38 -8.02 -2.31
N PHE A 36 4.64 -7.48 -3.27
CA PHE A 36 3.48 -8.13 -3.85
C PHE A 36 3.85 -9.44 -4.55
N ASP A 37 4.95 -9.44 -5.31
CA ASP A 37 5.41 -10.58 -6.13
C ASP A 37 5.89 -11.78 -5.29
N HIS A 38 6.15 -11.57 -4.01
CA HIS A 38 6.49 -12.65 -3.09
C HIS A 38 5.31 -13.60 -2.89
N ASP A 39 4.10 -13.06 -2.83
CA ASP A 39 2.90 -13.78 -2.41
C ASP A 39 1.90 -13.98 -3.56
N PHE A 40 1.92 -13.10 -4.56
CA PHE A 40 0.97 -13.11 -5.66
C PHE A 40 1.67 -12.87 -7.00
N ASN A 41 1.09 -13.44 -8.05
CA ASN A 41 1.42 -13.06 -9.42
C ASN A 41 0.21 -12.36 -10.03
N MET A 42 0.46 -11.23 -10.67
CA MET A 42 -0.51 -10.37 -11.35
C MET A 42 0.10 -9.84 -12.63
N SER A 43 -0.66 -9.87 -13.72
CA SER A 43 -0.19 -9.46 -15.04
C SER A 43 0.15 -7.96 -15.07
N GLY A 44 1.05 -7.59 -15.98
CA GLY A 44 1.39 -6.17 -16.19
C GLY A 44 0.18 -5.31 -16.58
N SER A 45 -0.82 -5.90 -17.25
CA SER A 45 -2.09 -5.23 -17.57
C SER A 45 -2.92 -4.91 -16.34
N GLU A 46 -3.08 -5.88 -15.43
CA GLU A 46 -3.85 -5.68 -14.19
C GLU A 46 -3.18 -4.64 -13.27
N ARG A 47 -1.84 -4.62 -13.18
CA ARG A 47 -1.13 -3.57 -12.43
C ARG A 47 -1.34 -2.19 -13.02
N LYS A 48 -1.24 -2.08 -14.36
CA LYS A 48 -1.47 -0.82 -15.06
C LYS A 48 -2.88 -0.31 -14.86
N GLU A 49 -3.87 -1.19 -14.79
CA GLU A 49 -5.25 -0.83 -14.49
C GLU A 49 -5.38 -0.20 -13.09
N VAL A 50 -4.81 -0.84 -12.06
CA VAL A 50 -4.82 -0.27 -10.69
C VAL A 50 -4.12 1.09 -10.65
N LEU A 51 -2.94 1.20 -11.27
CA LEU A 51 -2.21 2.48 -11.34
C LEU A 51 -2.99 3.55 -12.11
N ARG A 52 -3.72 3.17 -13.15
CA ARG A 52 -4.57 4.10 -13.92
C ARG A 52 -5.75 4.59 -13.09
N ILE A 53 -6.37 3.73 -12.29
CA ILE A 53 -7.45 4.11 -11.37
C ILE A 53 -6.91 5.06 -10.30
N TRP A 54 -5.71 4.78 -9.76
CA TRP A 54 -5.04 5.69 -8.84
C TRP A 54 -4.72 7.05 -9.48
N GLU A 55 -4.16 7.06 -10.70
CA GLU A 55 -3.85 8.32 -11.41
C GLU A 55 -5.10 9.15 -11.73
N ALA A 56 -6.24 8.51 -11.94
CA ALA A 56 -7.51 9.18 -12.23
C ALA A 56 -8.17 9.82 -11.00
N ASP A 57 -7.92 9.28 -9.80
CA ASP A 57 -8.53 9.76 -8.55
C ASP A 57 -7.56 9.63 -7.38
N LYS A 58 -6.47 10.41 -7.40
CA LYS A 58 -5.40 10.31 -6.39
C LYS A 58 -5.90 10.56 -4.96
N ASP A 59 -6.76 11.57 -4.79
CA ASP A 59 -7.24 12.01 -3.48
C ASP A 59 -8.29 11.03 -2.92
N GLY A 60 -9.18 10.50 -3.76
CA GLY A 60 -10.21 9.54 -3.38
C GLY A 60 -9.77 8.08 -3.37
N PHE A 61 -8.58 7.76 -3.92
CA PHE A 61 -8.14 6.38 -4.11
C PHE A 61 -8.12 5.55 -2.83
N THR A 62 -7.64 6.12 -1.72
CA THR A 62 -7.57 5.39 -0.45
C THR A 62 -8.97 5.01 0.05
N ASP A 63 -9.93 5.94 -0.05
CA ASP A 63 -11.32 5.69 0.33
C ASP A 63 -11.99 4.68 -0.59
N LYS A 64 -11.68 4.74 -1.88
CA LYS A 64 -12.12 3.75 -2.86
C LYS A 64 -11.61 2.35 -2.51
N VAL A 65 -10.33 2.19 -2.21
CA VAL A 65 -9.74 0.90 -1.79
C VAL A 65 -10.41 0.38 -0.51
N VAL A 66 -10.64 1.24 0.48
CA VAL A 66 -11.34 0.84 1.72
C VAL A 66 -12.78 0.41 1.44
N ASN A 67 -13.52 1.14 0.62
CA ASN A 67 -14.91 0.81 0.28
C ASN A 67 -15.01 -0.50 -0.50
N GLU A 68 -14.07 -0.78 -1.40
CA GLU A 68 -13.99 -2.04 -2.13
C GLU A 68 -13.59 -3.19 -1.20
N LEU A 69 -12.62 -2.99 -0.29
CA LEU A 69 -12.27 -3.98 0.74
C LEU A 69 -13.49 -4.37 1.60
N LYS A 70 -14.34 -3.41 1.98
CA LYS A 70 -15.56 -3.68 2.77
C LYS A 70 -16.56 -4.61 2.07
N GLN A 71 -16.53 -4.72 0.74
CA GLN A 71 -17.42 -5.61 0.00
C GLN A 71 -17.03 -7.08 0.15
N PHE A 72 -15.79 -7.37 0.57
CA PHE A 72 -15.33 -8.74 0.83
C PHE A 72 -15.78 -9.23 2.22
N PRO A 73 -15.84 -10.55 2.45
CA PRO A 73 -16.07 -11.12 3.79
C PRO A 73 -15.00 -10.67 4.80
N SER A 74 -15.36 -10.59 6.09
CA SER A 74 -14.45 -10.12 7.15
C SER A 74 -13.12 -10.90 7.24
N PHE A 75 -13.13 -12.19 6.90
CA PHE A 75 -11.92 -13.00 6.83
C PHE A 75 -10.96 -12.50 5.75
N ASP A 76 -11.47 -12.28 4.53
CA ASP A 76 -10.72 -11.79 3.39
C ASP A 76 -10.26 -10.33 3.61
N GLN A 77 -11.07 -9.51 4.27
CA GLN A 77 -10.67 -8.16 4.69
C GLN A 77 -9.45 -8.17 5.60
N ARG A 78 -9.44 -9.04 6.62
CA ARG A 78 -8.30 -9.19 7.55
C ARG A 78 -7.06 -9.68 6.83
N GLU A 79 -7.20 -10.68 5.97
CA GLU A 79 -6.08 -11.22 5.21
C GLU A 79 -5.52 -10.18 4.23
N ALA A 80 -6.38 -9.51 3.46
CA ALA A 80 -5.96 -8.45 2.55
C ALA A 80 -5.25 -7.31 3.29
N TYR A 81 -5.81 -6.85 4.42
CA TYR A 81 -5.18 -5.81 5.24
C TYR A 81 -3.82 -6.26 5.78
N LYS A 82 -3.69 -7.51 6.23
CA LYS A 82 -2.42 -8.10 6.69
C LYS A 82 -1.38 -8.11 5.56
N ARG A 83 -1.77 -8.47 4.33
CA ARG A 83 -0.88 -8.45 3.17
C ARG A 83 -0.47 -7.03 2.79
N ILE A 84 -1.41 -6.10 2.76
CA ILE A 84 -1.12 -4.67 2.54
C ILE A 84 -0.08 -4.16 3.56
N CYS A 85 -0.20 -4.55 4.83
CA CYS A 85 0.75 -4.17 5.88
C CYS A 85 2.16 -4.75 5.71
N GLN A 86 2.34 -5.84 4.95
CA GLN A 86 3.68 -6.41 4.67
C GLN A 86 4.57 -5.40 3.94
N PHE A 87 4.00 -4.51 3.11
CA PHE A 87 4.75 -3.44 2.46
C PHE A 87 5.43 -2.52 3.49
N MET A 88 4.69 -2.11 4.52
CA MET A 88 5.24 -1.29 5.59
C MET A 88 6.29 -2.02 6.40
N LEU A 89 6.06 -3.31 6.71
CA LEU A 89 7.03 -4.12 7.44
C LEU A 89 8.34 -4.23 6.66
N PHE A 90 8.26 -4.56 5.37
CA PHE A 90 9.41 -4.61 4.47
C PHE A 90 10.20 -3.29 4.47
N ARG A 91 9.52 -2.14 4.39
CA ARG A 91 10.20 -0.84 4.39
C ARG A 91 10.82 -0.49 5.74
N ASN A 92 10.17 -0.85 6.86
CA ASN A 92 10.77 -0.70 8.18
C ASN A 92 12.01 -1.58 8.34
N ASP A 93 11.97 -2.82 7.86
CA ASP A 93 13.08 -3.76 7.93
C ASP A 93 14.26 -3.28 7.06
N GLU A 94 14.00 -2.83 5.83
CA GLU A 94 15.03 -2.22 4.98
C GLU A 94 15.68 -0.99 5.64
N TYR A 95 14.89 -0.14 6.29
CA TYR A 95 15.42 1.02 7.02
C TYR A 95 16.26 0.61 8.25
N ASN A 96 15.80 -0.38 9.03
CA ASN A 96 16.49 -0.84 10.23
C ASN A 96 17.80 -1.57 9.91
N MET A 97 17.83 -2.34 8.82
CA MET A 97 19.03 -3.06 8.36
C MET A 97 19.96 -2.19 7.50
N SER A 98 19.55 -0.96 7.18
CA SER A 98 20.35 -0.05 6.36
C SER A 98 21.63 0.35 7.08
N ILE A 99 22.78 0.15 6.42
CA ILE A 99 24.08 0.64 6.89
C ILE A 99 24.31 2.13 6.59
N LYS A 100 23.31 2.82 6.01
CA LYS A 100 23.42 4.23 5.65
C LYS A 100 23.53 5.11 6.89
N ALA A 101 24.41 6.11 6.82
CA ALA A 101 24.51 7.11 7.88
C ALA A 101 23.20 7.88 8.01
N ARG A 102 22.67 7.94 9.23
CA ARG A 102 21.45 8.69 9.53
C ARG A 102 21.76 10.18 9.64
N PRO A 103 20.92 11.06 9.08
CA PRO A 103 21.12 12.50 9.20
C PRO A 103 21.03 12.93 10.67
N LYS A 104 21.81 13.95 11.06
CA LYS A 104 21.65 14.62 12.36
C LYS A 104 20.44 15.55 12.27
N GLY A 105 19.33 15.17 12.90
CA GLY A 105 18.09 15.96 12.89
C GLY A 105 16.88 15.13 12.46
N ILE A 106 16.02 15.73 11.63
CA ILE A 106 14.84 15.04 11.08
C ILE A 106 15.30 14.04 10.03
N ASP A 107 14.97 12.77 10.25
CA ASP A 107 15.22 11.69 9.30
C ASP A 107 14.02 11.57 8.35
N PRO A 108 14.16 11.96 7.07
CA PRO A 108 13.05 11.98 6.13
C PRO A 108 12.54 10.57 5.80
N GLU A 109 13.40 9.55 5.81
CA GLU A 109 12.98 8.17 5.55
C GLU A 109 12.16 7.63 6.73
N LYS A 110 12.56 7.96 7.96
CA LYS A 110 11.78 7.61 9.15
C LYS A 110 10.44 8.36 9.20
N GLU A 111 10.40 9.62 8.78
CA GLU A 111 9.16 10.39 8.70
C GLU A 111 8.20 9.78 7.67
N GLN A 112 8.70 9.39 6.49
CA GLN A 112 7.91 8.70 5.48
C GLN A 112 7.33 7.38 6.01
N LEU A 113 8.12 6.58 6.73
CA LEU A 113 7.63 5.34 7.36
C LEU A 113 6.53 5.59 8.39
N ASN A 114 6.60 6.69 9.15
CA ASN A 114 5.54 7.06 10.08
C ASN A 114 4.26 7.43 9.33
N ARG A 115 4.35 8.18 8.24
CA ARG A 115 3.19 8.52 7.39
C ARG A 115 2.54 7.28 6.80
N TYR A 116 3.32 6.29 6.35
CA TYR A 116 2.78 5.01 5.90
C TYR A 116 1.95 4.31 6.98
N ARG A 117 2.44 4.30 8.23
CA ARG A 117 1.72 3.73 9.38
C ARG A 117 0.42 4.48 9.65
N GLU A 118 0.44 5.80 9.68
CA GLU A 118 -0.76 6.62 9.88
C GLU A 118 -1.81 6.34 8.81
N ARG A 119 -1.40 6.22 7.53
CA ARG A 119 -2.30 5.87 6.43
C ARG A 119 -2.92 4.49 6.61
N ALA A 120 -2.12 3.50 7.01
CA ALA A 120 -2.64 2.16 7.29
C ALA A 120 -3.61 2.14 8.47
N GLU A 121 -3.33 2.90 9.54
CA GLU A 121 -4.25 3.05 10.67
C GLU A 121 -5.58 3.71 10.26
N GLN A 122 -5.54 4.72 9.39
CA GLN A 122 -6.76 5.32 8.82
C GLN A 122 -7.57 4.30 8.01
N MET A 123 -6.91 3.46 7.21
CA MET A 123 -7.59 2.37 6.49
C MET A 123 -8.20 1.37 7.47
N ARG A 124 -7.45 0.94 8.48
CA ARG A 124 -7.90 -0.01 9.51
C ARG A 124 -9.10 0.51 10.29
N ALA A 125 -9.07 1.76 10.72
CA ALA A 125 -10.17 2.37 11.48
C ALA A 125 -11.49 2.38 10.68
N LYS A 126 -11.40 2.43 9.35
CA LYS A 126 -12.56 2.36 8.47
C LYS A 126 -13.01 0.93 8.17
N LEU A 127 -12.14 -0.09 8.32
CA LEU A 127 -12.47 -1.49 8.11
C LEU A 127 -13.05 -2.10 9.40
N SER A 128 -14.29 -2.58 9.33
CA SER A 128 -15.04 -3.10 10.48
C SER A 128 -14.88 -4.62 10.59
N PHE A 129 -13.65 -5.10 10.80
CA PHE A 129 -13.37 -6.51 11.06
C PHE A 129 -13.00 -6.79 12.52
#